data_AF-A0A2E7XKM9-F1
#
_entry.id   AF-A0A2E7XKM9-F1
#
_cell.length_a   1.000
_cell.length_b   1.000
_cell.length_c   1.000
_cell.angle_alpha   90.00
_cell.angle_beta   90.00
_cell.angle_gamma   90.00
#
_symmetry.space_group_name_H-M   'P 1'
#
loop_
_entity.id
_entity.type
_entity.pdbx_description
1 polymer ?
#
loop_
_entity_poly.entity_id
_entity_poly.type
_entity_poly.pdbx_seq_one_letter_code
_entity_poly.pdbx_strand_id
1 'polypeptide(L)'
;MTQEDYLQYIRNYFNQARGFGADLVEKFTDDPDTVLLKAETIYESMIPDIGYLDDQDHPFASAVFLCGFQIAVYLALREQQVDIHDFGRELVIKTTTLIEARQSKTEGSQNESGEDDRRHAARRFKDAAEKSQTQAKPREFVFEVVSGKGEDFDWGQNVTSCAICYMASKRDVSELVPYMCATDDVVSDLGNQGLRRNGSIAVGANQCDFRYEAGGKPQPLSRLYPQLIRLIEEP
;
A
#
# COMPACT_ATOMS: atom_id res chain seq x y z
N MET A 1 5.03 -0.36 -23.98
CA MET A 1 3.70 0.27 -23.87
C MET A 1 3.80 1.73 -24.27
N THR A 2 2.77 2.24 -24.94
CA THR A 2 2.63 3.66 -25.32
C THR A 2 2.06 4.47 -24.15
N GLN A 3 2.09 5.79 -24.25
CA GLN A 3 1.45 6.67 -23.27
C GLN A 3 -0.07 6.44 -23.18
N GLU A 4 -0.70 6.10 -24.30
CA GLU A 4 -2.13 5.76 -24.35
C GLU A 4 -2.42 4.45 -23.60
N ASP A 5 -1.54 3.44 -23.74
CA ASP A 5 -1.70 2.18 -23.01
C ASP A 5 -1.65 2.38 -21.49
N TYR A 6 -0.75 3.25 -21.00
CA TYR A 6 -0.68 3.59 -19.59
C TYR A 6 -1.91 4.34 -19.10
N LEU A 7 -2.39 5.30 -19.89
CA LEU A 7 -3.61 6.05 -19.58
C LEU A 7 -4.82 5.13 -19.47
N GLN A 8 -4.99 4.24 -20.44
CA GLN A 8 -6.08 3.27 -20.44
C GLN A 8 -5.99 2.32 -19.23
N TYR A 9 -4.79 1.86 -18.89
CA TYR A 9 -4.59 1.02 -17.71
C TYR A 9 -4.97 1.74 -16.41
N ILE A 10 -4.49 2.98 -16.23
CA ILE A 10 -4.78 3.79 -15.04
C ILE A 10 -6.28 4.06 -14.90
N ARG A 11 -6.98 4.39 -15.99
CA ARG A 11 -8.45 4.54 -15.99
C ARG A 11 -9.16 3.24 -15.61
N ASN A 12 -8.73 2.12 -16.18
CA ASN A 12 -9.32 0.81 -15.87
C ASN A 12 -9.10 0.45 -14.40
N TYR A 13 -7.92 0.73 -13.84
CA TYR A 13 -7.63 0.53 -12.44
C TYR A 13 -8.49 1.45 -11.56
N PHE A 14 -8.58 2.74 -11.89
CA PHE A 14 -9.40 3.70 -11.16
C PHE A 14 -10.87 3.27 -11.11
N ASN A 15 -11.42 2.84 -12.24
CA ASN A 15 -12.80 2.36 -12.31
C ASN A 15 -13.05 1.12 -11.44
N GLN A 16 -12.09 0.19 -11.36
CA GLN A 16 -12.17 -0.96 -10.46
C GLN A 16 -12.11 -0.56 -8.98
N ALA A 17 -11.31 0.46 -8.64
CA ALA A 17 -11.19 0.99 -7.29
C ALA A 17 -12.30 1.98 -6.90
N ARG A 18 -13.12 2.45 -7.86
CA ARG A 18 -14.10 3.53 -7.66
C ARG A 18 -15.08 3.24 -6.53
N GLY A 19 -15.53 1.99 -6.37
CA GLY A 19 -16.43 1.60 -5.28
C GLY A 19 -15.81 1.80 -3.89
N PHE A 20 -14.52 1.44 -3.73
CA PHE A 20 -13.78 1.72 -2.49
C PHE A 20 -13.55 3.22 -2.30
N GLY A 21 -13.27 3.95 -3.39
CA GLY A 21 -13.17 5.41 -3.34
C GLY A 21 -14.45 6.07 -2.85
N ALA A 22 -15.62 5.65 -3.34
CA ALA A 22 -16.92 6.19 -2.95
C ALA A 22 -17.18 5.99 -1.44
N ASP A 23 -16.95 4.77 -0.96
CA ASP A 23 -17.07 4.40 0.46
C ASP A 23 -16.07 5.18 1.35
N LEU A 24 -14.88 5.50 0.83
CA LEU A 24 -13.89 6.30 1.55
C LEU A 24 -14.26 7.78 1.64
N VAL A 25 -14.81 8.37 0.57
CA VAL A 25 -15.07 9.81 0.52
C VAL A 25 -16.44 10.22 1.08
N GLU A 26 -17.39 9.30 1.22
CA GLU A 26 -18.77 9.58 1.70
C GLU A 26 -18.80 10.28 3.06
N LYS A 27 -17.78 10.08 3.90
CA LYS A 27 -17.65 10.75 5.20
C LYS A 27 -17.34 12.25 5.10
N PHE A 28 -16.72 12.66 3.99
CA PHE A 28 -16.15 14.01 3.82
C PHE A 28 -16.97 14.88 2.88
N THR A 29 -17.88 14.30 2.11
CA THR A 29 -18.65 15.02 1.10
C THR A 29 -20.01 14.40 0.85
N ASP A 30 -21.01 15.24 0.58
CA ASP A 30 -22.32 14.82 0.10
C ASP A 30 -22.33 14.53 -1.43
N ASP A 31 -21.22 14.83 -2.13
CA ASP A 31 -21.05 14.56 -3.57
C ASP A 31 -19.77 13.75 -3.87
N PRO A 32 -19.76 12.45 -3.54
CA PRO A 32 -18.63 11.55 -3.84
C PRO A 32 -18.25 11.51 -5.32
N ASP A 33 -19.22 11.63 -6.22
CA ASP A 33 -18.99 11.47 -7.66
C ASP A 33 -18.14 12.62 -8.22
N THR A 34 -18.42 13.86 -7.82
CA THR A 34 -17.61 15.02 -8.20
C THR A 34 -16.17 14.89 -7.68
N VAL A 35 -15.99 14.43 -6.43
CA VAL A 35 -14.66 14.18 -5.86
C VAL A 35 -13.91 13.11 -6.64
N LEU A 36 -14.58 12.01 -6.99
CA LEU A 36 -13.95 10.90 -7.71
C LEU A 36 -13.63 11.24 -9.17
N LEU A 37 -14.45 12.04 -9.86
CA LEU A 37 -14.13 12.54 -11.22
C LEU A 37 -12.86 13.40 -11.20
N LYS A 38 -12.71 14.23 -10.18
CA LYS A 38 -11.51 15.03 -9.98
C LYS A 38 -10.31 14.15 -9.62
N ALA A 39 -10.49 13.19 -8.73
CA ALA A 39 -9.43 12.23 -8.35
C ALA A 39 -8.94 11.42 -9.55
N GLU A 40 -9.82 11.03 -10.47
CA GLU A 40 -9.44 10.36 -11.73
C GLU A 40 -8.49 11.23 -12.56
N THR A 41 -8.85 12.51 -12.76
CA THR A 41 -8.01 13.48 -13.48
C THR A 41 -6.65 13.66 -12.81
N ILE A 42 -6.61 13.73 -11.48
CA ILE A 42 -5.37 13.80 -10.70
C ILE A 42 -4.54 12.52 -10.89
N TYR A 43 -5.17 11.34 -10.84
CA TYR A 43 -4.49 10.07 -10.98
C TYR A 43 -3.88 9.88 -12.38
N GLU A 44 -4.57 10.32 -13.43
CA GLU A 44 -4.01 10.39 -14.79
C GLU A 44 -2.76 11.29 -14.85
N SER A 45 -2.78 12.44 -14.17
CA SER A 45 -1.63 13.34 -14.11
C SER A 45 -0.42 12.75 -13.35
N MET A 46 -0.63 11.69 -12.57
CA MET A 46 0.41 10.99 -11.81
C MET A 46 1.17 9.93 -12.62
N ILE A 47 0.74 9.60 -13.84
CA ILE A 47 1.38 8.58 -14.70
C ILE A 47 2.92 8.67 -14.75
N PRO A 48 3.56 9.85 -14.89
CA PRO A 48 5.02 9.95 -14.92
C PRO A 48 5.72 9.46 -13.64
N ASP A 49 5.02 9.51 -12.50
CA ASP A 49 5.54 9.21 -11.18
C ASP A 49 5.16 7.79 -10.70
N ILE A 50 4.22 7.12 -11.38
CA ILE A 50 3.76 5.77 -11.04
C ILE A 50 4.76 4.72 -11.56
N GLY A 51 5.34 3.95 -10.64
CA GLY A 51 6.20 2.80 -10.96
C GLY A 51 5.44 1.63 -11.56
N TYR A 52 6.16 0.72 -12.25
CA TYR A 52 5.64 -0.56 -12.74
C TYR A 52 4.51 -0.51 -13.78
N LEU A 53 4.21 0.64 -14.38
CA LEU A 53 3.24 0.70 -15.49
C LEU A 53 3.66 -0.16 -16.69
N ASP A 54 4.97 -0.36 -16.87
CA ASP A 54 5.57 -1.24 -17.87
C ASP A 54 5.81 -2.69 -17.39
N ASP A 55 5.52 -2.99 -16.12
CA ASP A 55 5.65 -4.32 -15.51
C ASP A 55 4.54 -4.53 -14.45
N GLN A 56 3.29 -4.62 -14.92
CA GLN A 56 2.11 -4.65 -14.06
C GLN A 56 1.99 -5.94 -13.24
N ASP A 57 2.72 -6.99 -13.61
CA ASP A 57 2.79 -8.23 -12.87
C ASP A 57 3.90 -8.21 -11.79
N HIS A 58 4.61 -7.09 -11.64
CA HIS A 58 5.60 -6.93 -10.58
C HIS A 58 4.93 -7.09 -9.20
N PRO A 59 5.58 -7.77 -8.22
CA PRO A 59 4.94 -8.05 -6.92
C PRO A 59 4.45 -6.82 -6.15
N PHE A 60 5.05 -5.65 -6.39
CA PHE A 60 4.64 -4.37 -5.78
C PHE A 60 3.74 -3.49 -6.67
N ALA A 61 3.46 -3.88 -7.91
CA ALA A 61 2.70 -3.03 -8.85
C ALA A 61 1.31 -2.67 -8.30
N SER A 62 0.57 -3.66 -7.80
CA SER A 62 -0.76 -3.46 -7.23
C SER A 62 -0.77 -2.50 -6.03
N ALA A 63 0.25 -2.57 -5.16
CA ALA A 63 0.42 -1.67 -4.03
C ALA A 63 0.69 -0.23 -4.47
N VAL A 64 1.53 -0.04 -5.50
CA VAL A 64 1.79 1.28 -6.09
C VAL A 64 0.51 1.86 -6.70
N PHE A 65 -0.24 1.09 -7.47
CA PHE A 65 -1.47 1.57 -8.09
C PHE A 65 -2.54 1.92 -7.05
N LEU A 66 -2.68 1.10 -6.00
CA LEU A 66 -3.63 1.36 -4.93
C LEU A 66 -3.28 2.64 -4.15
N CYS A 67 -2.00 2.79 -3.76
CA CYS A 67 -1.56 3.97 -3.02
C CYS A 67 -1.59 5.23 -3.90
N GLY A 68 -1.30 5.11 -5.19
CA GLY A 68 -1.45 6.21 -6.15
C GLY A 68 -2.90 6.68 -6.28
N PHE A 69 -3.85 5.74 -6.34
CA PHE A 69 -5.28 6.04 -6.29
C PHE A 69 -5.67 6.76 -5.00
N GLN A 70 -5.24 6.25 -3.83
CA GLN A 70 -5.53 6.85 -2.53
C GLN A 70 -4.96 8.27 -2.39
N ILE A 71 -3.75 8.52 -2.91
CA ILE A 71 -3.15 9.86 -3.00
C ILE A 71 -4.04 10.78 -3.85
N ALA A 72 -4.48 10.32 -5.03
CA ALA A 72 -5.32 11.13 -5.91
C ALA A 72 -6.67 11.50 -5.28
N VAL A 73 -7.28 10.55 -4.56
CA VAL A 73 -8.52 10.79 -3.79
C VAL A 73 -8.30 11.84 -2.68
N TYR A 74 -7.24 11.70 -1.89
CA TYR A 74 -6.91 12.70 -0.86
C TYR A 74 -6.68 14.10 -1.47
N LEU A 75 -5.92 14.18 -2.56
CA LEU A 75 -5.65 15.45 -3.25
C LEU A 75 -6.93 16.12 -3.77
N ALA A 76 -7.91 15.34 -4.22
CA ALA A 76 -9.21 15.87 -4.63
C ALA A 76 -9.98 16.49 -3.45
N LEU A 77 -9.92 15.86 -2.27
CA LEU A 77 -10.55 16.32 -1.02
C LEU A 77 -9.79 17.45 -0.32
N ARG A 78 -8.48 17.57 -0.53
CA ARG A 78 -7.65 18.59 0.14
C ARG A 78 -8.11 20.03 -0.12
N GLU A 79 -8.70 20.30 -1.30
CA GLU A 79 -9.31 21.60 -1.60
C GLU A 79 -10.56 21.91 -0.77
N GLN A 80 -11.21 20.88 -0.22
CA GLN A 80 -12.32 21.00 0.72
C GLN A 80 -11.83 21.10 2.19
N GLN A 81 -10.52 21.32 2.40
CA GLN A 81 -9.90 21.45 3.71
C GLN A 81 -10.00 20.21 4.60
N VAL A 82 -10.18 19.02 4.00
CA VAL A 82 -10.13 17.75 4.74
C VAL A 82 -8.74 17.57 5.34
N ASP A 83 -8.69 17.34 6.65
CA ASP A 83 -7.45 17.06 7.37
C ASP A 83 -6.87 15.70 6.99
N ILE A 84 -5.55 15.63 6.88
CA ILE A 84 -4.85 14.42 6.43
C ILE A 84 -4.98 13.27 7.44
N HIS A 85 -5.05 13.57 8.73
CA HIS A 85 -5.20 12.55 9.76
C HIS A 85 -6.62 11.99 9.79
N ASP A 86 -7.63 12.82 9.48
CA ASP A 86 -9.01 12.36 9.32
C ASP A 86 -9.15 11.46 8.09
N PHE A 87 -8.61 11.87 6.94
CA PHE A 87 -8.57 11.04 5.75
C PHE A 87 -7.78 9.74 5.98
N GLY A 88 -6.59 9.84 6.55
CA GLY A 88 -5.72 8.68 6.83
C GLY A 88 -6.35 7.68 7.80
N ARG A 89 -7.04 8.16 8.84
CA ARG A 89 -7.79 7.32 9.77
C ARG A 89 -8.92 6.58 9.06
N GLU A 90 -9.71 7.30 8.26
CA GLU A 90 -10.79 6.70 7.48
C GLU A 90 -10.27 5.67 6.48
N LEU A 91 -9.13 5.96 5.84
CA LEU A 91 -8.47 5.05 4.92
C LEU A 91 -8.14 3.71 5.60
N VAL A 92 -7.58 3.73 6.81
CA VAL A 92 -7.27 2.50 7.56
C VAL A 92 -8.54 1.76 7.97
N ILE A 93 -9.58 2.47 8.43
CA ILE A 93 -10.87 1.88 8.84
C ILE A 93 -11.55 1.18 7.66
N LYS A 94 -11.72 1.87 6.53
CA LYS A 94 -12.38 1.31 5.34
C LYS A 94 -11.57 0.17 4.73
N THR A 95 -10.23 0.27 4.75
CA THR A 95 -9.36 -0.84 4.32
C THR A 95 -9.53 -2.07 5.22
N THR A 96 -9.60 -1.88 6.55
CA THR A 96 -9.85 -2.97 7.50
C THR A 96 -11.19 -3.66 7.21
N THR A 97 -12.26 -2.88 7.11
CA THR A 97 -13.60 -3.37 6.80
C THR A 97 -13.63 -4.17 5.50
N LEU A 98 -12.94 -3.70 4.46
CA LEU A 98 -12.86 -4.38 3.17
C LEU A 98 -12.12 -5.72 3.26
N ILE A 99 -11.02 -5.79 4.00
CA ILE A 99 -10.24 -7.04 4.14
C ILE A 99 -11.03 -8.06 4.94
N GLU A 100 -11.64 -7.67 6.06
CA GLU A 100 -12.49 -8.54 6.88
C GLU A 100 -13.64 -9.13 6.07
N ALA A 101 -14.35 -8.30 5.30
CA ALA A 101 -15.46 -8.73 4.44
C ALA A 101 -15.04 -9.67 3.29
N ARG A 102 -13.76 -9.64 2.89
CA ARG A 102 -13.20 -10.59 1.90
C ARG A 102 -12.86 -11.92 2.55
N GLN A 103 -12.24 -11.89 3.74
CA GLN A 103 -11.87 -13.11 4.46
C GLN A 103 -13.08 -13.93 4.88
N SER A 104 -14.15 -13.29 5.34
CA SER A 104 -15.39 -13.96 5.69
C SER A 104 -16.04 -14.70 4.51
N LYS A 105 -15.65 -14.39 3.26
CA LYS A 105 -16.14 -15.06 2.04
C LYS A 105 -15.26 -16.21 1.58
N THR A 106 -14.01 -16.31 2.07
CA THR A 106 -13.03 -17.33 1.66
C THR A 106 -12.80 -18.43 2.69
N GLU A 107 -13.36 -18.31 3.90
CA GLU A 107 -13.42 -19.40 4.89
C GLU A 107 -14.15 -20.63 4.29
N GLY A 108 -13.38 -21.61 3.80
CA GLY A 108 -13.91 -22.87 3.25
C GLY A 108 -13.20 -23.43 2.01
N SER A 109 -12.29 -22.69 1.38
CA SER A 109 -11.53 -23.18 0.20
C SER A 109 -10.08 -23.49 0.56
N GLN A 110 -9.80 -24.71 1.02
CA GLN A 110 -8.44 -25.25 1.06
C GLN A 110 -8.24 -26.21 -0.11
N ASN A 111 -7.46 -25.79 -1.10
CA ASN A 111 -7.10 -26.57 -2.27
C ASN A 111 -5.57 -26.71 -2.37
N GLU A 112 -5.11 -27.92 -2.71
CA GLU A 112 -3.70 -28.33 -2.83
C GLU A 112 -2.91 -27.50 -3.87
N SER A 113 -3.60 -26.83 -4.81
CA SER A 113 -3.00 -25.89 -5.78
C SER A 113 -2.29 -24.68 -5.13
N GLY A 114 -2.66 -24.34 -3.89
CA GLY A 114 -2.12 -23.15 -3.21
C GLY A 114 -0.66 -23.24 -2.78
N GLU A 115 -0.04 -24.43 -2.72
CA GLU A 115 1.38 -24.54 -2.34
C GLU A 115 2.32 -24.22 -3.51
N ASP A 116 2.02 -24.71 -4.71
CA ASP A 116 2.81 -24.39 -5.91
C ASP A 116 2.69 -22.91 -6.28
N ASP A 117 1.50 -22.32 -6.15
CA ASP A 117 1.29 -20.90 -6.34
C ASP A 117 2.12 -20.06 -5.35
N ARG A 118 2.16 -20.47 -4.06
CA ARG A 118 3.00 -19.82 -3.04
C ARG A 118 4.48 -19.93 -3.35
N ARG A 119 4.96 -21.10 -3.78
CA ARG A 119 6.36 -21.31 -4.20
C ARG A 119 6.72 -20.45 -5.40
N HIS A 120 5.83 -20.37 -6.39
CA HIS A 120 6.02 -19.54 -7.57
C HIS A 120 6.06 -18.05 -7.22
N ALA A 121 5.13 -17.58 -6.37
CA ALA A 121 5.10 -16.21 -5.88
C ALA A 121 6.38 -15.85 -5.10
N ALA A 122 6.82 -16.71 -4.19
CA ALA A 122 8.05 -16.50 -3.42
C ALA A 122 9.29 -16.41 -4.33
N ARG A 123 9.37 -17.26 -5.36
CA ARG A 123 10.45 -17.20 -6.36
C ARG A 123 10.42 -15.89 -7.14
N ARG A 124 9.25 -15.49 -7.66
CA ARG A 124 9.09 -14.20 -8.35
C ARG A 124 9.46 -13.02 -7.46
N PHE A 125 9.12 -13.09 -6.18
CA PHE A 125 9.45 -12.06 -5.20
C PHE A 125 10.96 -11.92 -5.01
N LYS A 126 11.66 -13.04 -4.88
CA LYS A 126 13.12 -13.06 -4.78
C LYS A 126 13.80 -12.57 -6.07
N ASP A 127 13.33 -13.02 -7.23
CA ASP A 127 13.86 -12.59 -8.53
C ASP A 127 13.67 -11.07 -8.72
N ALA A 128 12.53 -10.52 -8.29
CA ALA A 128 12.27 -9.08 -8.29
C ALA A 128 13.20 -8.32 -7.33
N ALA A 129 13.45 -8.86 -6.13
CA ALA A 129 14.39 -8.28 -5.17
C ALA A 129 15.80 -8.18 -5.77
N GLU A 130 16.31 -9.26 -6.36
CA GLU A 130 17.63 -9.31 -7.00
C GLU A 130 17.74 -8.30 -8.16
N LYS A 131 16.72 -8.21 -9.03
CA LYS A 131 16.70 -7.23 -10.12
C LYS A 131 16.67 -5.79 -9.62
N SER A 132 15.94 -5.52 -8.54
CA SER A 132 15.78 -4.16 -8.00
C SER A 132 17.11 -3.51 -7.62
N GLN A 133 18.09 -4.31 -7.18
CA GLN A 133 19.42 -3.83 -6.76
C GLN A 133 20.22 -3.15 -7.88
N THR A 134 19.92 -3.46 -9.14
CA THR A 134 20.71 -2.98 -10.29
C THR A 134 19.87 -2.35 -11.40
N GLN A 135 18.56 -2.60 -11.43
CA GLN A 135 17.69 -2.22 -12.55
C GLN A 135 16.52 -1.31 -12.15
N ALA A 136 16.32 -1.05 -10.85
CA ALA A 136 15.20 -0.24 -10.39
C ALA A 136 15.29 1.20 -10.92
N LYS A 137 14.16 1.70 -11.41
CA LYS A 137 13.98 3.13 -11.74
C LYS A 137 13.78 3.94 -10.45
N PRO A 138 13.99 5.27 -10.45
CA PRO A 138 13.78 6.10 -9.25
C PRO A 138 12.38 6.01 -8.62
N ARG A 139 11.36 5.68 -9.42
CA ARG A 139 9.96 5.52 -8.99
C ARG A 139 9.58 4.08 -8.61
N GLU A 140 10.56 3.19 -8.45
CA GLU A 140 10.38 1.78 -8.14
C GLU A 140 11.01 1.44 -6.79
N PHE A 141 10.62 0.29 -6.23
CA PHE A 141 11.22 -0.23 -5.00
C PHE A 141 12.63 -0.75 -5.25
N VAL A 142 13.51 -0.52 -4.28
CA VAL A 142 14.77 -1.25 -4.10
C VAL A 142 14.67 -1.98 -2.79
N PHE A 143 14.80 -3.31 -2.84
CA PHE A 143 14.58 -4.16 -1.68
C PHE A 143 15.34 -5.48 -1.76
N GLU A 144 15.60 -6.07 -0.60
CA GLU A 144 16.19 -7.40 -0.47
C GLU A 144 15.32 -8.29 0.42
N VAL A 145 15.41 -9.60 0.21
CA VAL A 145 14.76 -10.61 1.05
C VAL A 145 15.74 -11.04 2.14
N VAL A 146 15.28 -11.04 3.39
CA VAL A 146 16.06 -11.43 4.57
C VAL A 146 15.56 -12.78 5.07
N SER A 147 16.46 -13.73 5.30
CA SER A 147 16.11 -14.99 5.98
C SER A 147 16.15 -14.79 7.48
N GLY A 148 15.15 -15.30 8.21
CA GLY A 148 15.14 -15.30 9.67
C GLY A 148 15.80 -16.51 10.31
N LYS A 149 16.58 -17.30 9.55
CA LYS A 149 17.23 -18.49 10.08
C LYS A 149 18.20 -18.14 11.22
N GLY A 150 17.84 -18.55 12.44
CA GLY A 150 18.62 -18.28 13.65
C GLY A 150 18.22 -17.00 14.38
N GLU A 151 17.16 -16.33 13.92
CA GLU A 151 16.60 -15.11 14.49
C GLU A 151 15.20 -15.38 15.08
N ASP A 152 14.56 -14.34 15.61
CA ASP A 152 13.21 -14.35 16.19
C ASP A 152 12.07 -14.13 15.18
N PHE A 153 12.36 -14.31 13.88
CA PHE A 153 11.40 -14.18 12.77
C PHE A 153 11.65 -15.27 11.72
N ASP A 154 10.69 -15.52 10.83
CA ASP A 154 10.81 -16.55 9.79
C ASP A 154 11.50 -16.02 8.53
N TRP A 155 11.05 -14.85 8.08
CA TRP A 155 11.58 -14.15 6.91
C TRP A 155 11.28 -12.65 6.99
N GLY A 156 11.91 -11.86 6.14
CA GLY A 156 11.69 -10.43 6.09
C GLY A 156 12.14 -9.80 4.79
N GLN A 157 12.08 -8.48 4.76
CA GLN A 157 12.63 -7.69 3.67
C GLN A 157 13.17 -6.36 4.20
N ASN A 158 14.24 -5.88 3.59
CA ASN A 158 14.70 -4.51 3.78
C ASN A 158 14.39 -3.71 2.52
N VAL A 159 13.76 -2.55 2.68
CA VAL A 159 13.43 -1.64 1.57
C VAL A 159 14.23 -0.36 1.73
N THR A 160 15.07 -0.03 0.75
CA THR A 160 15.93 1.17 0.77
C THR A 160 15.46 2.25 -0.21
N SER A 161 14.56 1.90 -1.14
CA SER A 161 13.81 2.85 -1.97
C SER A 161 12.34 2.43 -2.02
N CYS A 162 11.42 3.37 -1.85
CA CYS A 162 9.98 3.12 -1.80
C CYS A 162 9.25 3.92 -2.88
N ALA A 163 8.61 3.23 -3.82
CA ALA A 163 7.84 3.84 -4.90
C ALA A 163 6.66 4.69 -4.37
N ILE A 164 6.05 4.28 -3.26
CA ILE A 164 4.93 4.99 -2.64
C ILE A 164 5.41 6.32 -2.02
N CYS A 165 6.53 6.28 -1.29
CA CYS A 165 7.16 7.49 -0.75
C CYS A 165 7.60 8.43 -1.88
N TYR A 166 8.16 7.90 -2.96
CA TYR A 166 8.51 8.67 -4.15
C TYR A 166 7.28 9.41 -4.70
N MET A 167 6.19 8.70 -5.00
CA MET A 167 4.96 9.31 -5.54
C MET A 167 4.39 10.39 -4.62
N ALA A 168 4.29 10.11 -3.31
CA ALA A 168 3.74 11.05 -2.35
C ALA A 168 4.60 12.33 -2.23
N SER A 169 5.93 12.19 -2.29
CA SER A 169 6.85 13.33 -2.26
C SER A 169 6.69 14.25 -3.47
N LYS A 170 6.31 13.73 -4.64
CA LYS A 170 6.08 14.52 -5.85
C LYS A 170 4.82 15.38 -5.81
N ARG A 171 4.01 15.26 -4.75
CA ARG A 171 2.73 15.96 -4.58
C ARG A 171 2.59 16.62 -3.20
N ASP A 172 3.68 16.65 -2.43
CA ASP A 172 3.73 17.20 -1.07
C ASP A 172 2.70 16.58 -0.12
N VAL A 173 2.57 15.24 -0.17
CA VAL A 173 1.63 14.47 0.67
C VAL A 173 2.28 13.27 1.36
N SER A 174 3.58 13.37 1.64
CA SER A 174 4.34 12.30 2.32
C SER A 174 3.74 11.90 3.69
N GLU A 175 3.06 12.83 4.36
CA GLU A 175 2.37 12.60 5.64
C GLU A 175 1.21 11.59 5.55
N LEU A 176 0.70 11.28 4.36
CA LEU A 176 -0.32 10.24 4.17
C LEU A 176 0.27 8.82 4.17
N VAL A 177 1.53 8.67 3.76
CA VAL A 177 2.16 7.36 3.58
C VAL A 177 2.24 6.53 4.88
N PRO A 178 2.48 7.10 6.07
CA PRO A 178 2.39 6.37 7.34
C PRO A 178 1.05 5.63 7.53
N TYR A 179 -0.07 6.22 7.13
CA TYR A 179 -1.39 5.57 7.19
C TYR A 179 -1.50 4.42 6.19
N MET A 180 -0.98 4.60 4.98
CA MET A 180 -0.92 3.52 3.98
C MET A 180 -0.08 2.34 4.50
N CYS A 181 1.09 2.61 5.08
CA CYS A 181 1.93 1.59 5.69
C CYS A 181 1.30 0.91 6.92
N ALA A 182 0.38 1.58 7.63
CA ALA A 182 -0.35 0.99 8.75
C ALA A 182 -1.38 -0.05 8.27
N THR A 183 -1.84 0.02 7.00
CA THR A 183 -2.73 -1.01 6.43
C THR A 183 -2.03 -2.37 6.29
N ASP A 184 -0.69 -2.39 6.15
CA ASP A 184 0.09 -3.64 6.17
C ASP A 184 -0.04 -4.38 7.51
N ASP A 185 -0.20 -3.66 8.63
CA ASP A 185 -0.40 -4.27 9.95
C ASP A 185 -1.74 -4.99 10.03
N VAL A 186 -2.78 -4.43 9.40
CA VAL A 186 -4.11 -5.03 9.29
C VAL A 186 -4.07 -6.28 8.42
N VAL A 187 -3.45 -6.19 7.24
CA VAL A 187 -3.24 -7.34 6.36
C VAL A 187 -2.45 -8.45 7.07
N SER A 188 -1.45 -8.07 7.86
CA SER A 188 -0.64 -9.01 8.62
C SER A 188 -1.41 -9.71 9.73
N ASP A 189 -2.22 -8.98 10.51
CA ASP A 189 -3.00 -9.53 11.62
C ASP A 189 -4.03 -10.53 11.09
N LEU A 190 -4.83 -10.07 10.12
CA LEU A 190 -5.86 -10.87 9.48
C LEU A 190 -5.28 -12.07 8.71
N GLY A 191 -4.06 -11.93 8.17
CA GLY A 191 -3.33 -12.99 7.47
C GLY A 191 -2.48 -13.88 8.36
N ASN A 192 -2.48 -13.67 9.69
CA ASN A 192 -1.65 -14.39 10.66
C ASN A 192 -0.14 -14.38 10.31
N GLN A 193 0.37 -13.25 9.81
CA GLN A 193 1.74 -13.10 9.29
C GLN A 193 2.74 -12.52 10.33
N GLY A 194 2.25 -11.93 11.42
CA GLY A 194 3.07 -11.42 12.52
C GLY A 194 4.12 -10.36 12.12
N LEU A 195 3.72 -9.33 11.39
CA LEU A 195 4.61 -8.29 10.89
C LEU A 195 5.11 -7.37 12.00
N ARG A 196 6.44 -7.27 12.12
CA ARG A 196 7.16 -6.36 13.01
C ARG A 196 8.13 -5.52 12.19
N ARG A 197 8.38 -4.29 12.64
CA ARG A 197 9.33 -3.36 12.01
C ARG A 197 9.79 -2.33 13.03
N ASN A 198 11.08 -2.01 13.05
CA ASN A 198 11.64 -0.95 13.89
C ASN A 198 11.83 0.36 13.11
N GLY A 199 11.83 0.29 11.78
CA GLY A 199 11.99 1.43 10.88
C GLY A 199 11.09 1.31 9.66
N SER A 200 10.58 2.46 9.23
CA SER A 200 9.95 2.61 7.91
C SER A 200 10.36 3.94 7.31
N ILE A 201 10.61 3.95 6.00
CA ILE A 201 10.94 5.18 5.25
C ILE A 201 9.83 6.23 5.45
N ALA A 202 8.57 5.78 5.49
CA ALA A 202 7.41 6.65 5.67
C ALA A 202 7.44 7.46 6.99
N VAL A 203 8.12 6.94 8.01
CA VAL A 203 8.26 7.59 9.33
C VAL A 203 9.66 8.18 9.56
N GLY A 204 10.45 8.32 8.49
CA GLY A 204 11.76 8.98 8.51
C GLY A 204 12.96 8.06 8.78
N ALA A 205 12.79 6.73 8.75
CA ALA A 205 13.93 5.82 8.82
C ALA A 205 14.69 5.74 7.48
N ASN A 206 15.96 5.34 7.51
CA ASN A 206 16.77 5.15 6.29
C ASN A 206 16.30 3.98 5.42
N GLN A 207 15.61 3.00 6.02
CA GLN A 207 15.04 1.85 5.33
C GLN A 207 13.80 1.35 6.08
N CYS A 208 12.96 0.58 5.39
CA CYS A 208 11.97 -0.26 6.06
C CYS A 208 12.59 -1.62 6.40
N ASP A 209 12.36 -2.14 7.60
CA ASP A 209 12.91 -3.42 8.07
C ASP A 209 11.81 -4.44 8.43
N PHE A 210 10.97 -4.80 7.46
CA PHE A 210 9.87 -5.74 7.67
C PHE A 210 10.39 -7.11 8.12
N ARG A 211 9.84 -7.65 9.21
CA ARG A 211 10.09 -8.98 9.75
C ARG A 211 8.76 -9.69 9.98
N TYR A 212 8.64 -10.93 9.53
CA TYR A 212 7.41 -11.71 9.61
C TYR A 212 7.66 -12.98 10.43
N GLU A 213 6.76 -13.23 11.38
CA GLU A 213 6.72 -14.41 12.24
C GLU A 213 5.32 -15.02 12.07
N ALA A 214 5.21 -16.14 11.36
CA ALA A 214 3.92 -16.77 11.09
C ALA A 214 3.25 -17.22 12.40
N GLY A 215 1.99 -16.84 12.61
CA GLY A 215 1.32 -17.04 13.91
C GLY A 215 1.60 -15.96 14.95
N GLY A 216 2.56 -15.07 14.69
CA GLY A 216 2.90 -13.94 15.54
C GLY A 216 1.85 -12.83 15.47
N LYS A 217 1.85 -11.97 16.49
CA LYS A 217 1.03 -10.74 16.46
C LYS A 217 1.82 -9.62 15.78
N PRO A 218 1.21 -8.87 14.85
CA PRO A 218 1.88 -7.72 14.30
C PRO A 218 2.13 -6.66 15.36
N GLN A 219 3.18 -5.87 15.16
CA GLN A 219 3.49 -4.68 15.95
C GLN A 219 2.99 -3.46 15.16
N PRO A 220 1.81 -2.89 15.52
CA PRO A 220 1.22 -1.84 14.72
C PRO A 220 2.12 -0.60 14.66
N LEU A 221 2.38 -0.10 13.46
CA LEU A 221 3.20 1.09 13.23
C LEU A 221 2.61 2.32 13.95
N SER A 222 1.28 2.38 14.05
CA SER A 222 0.56 3.43 14.77
C SER A 222 0.87 3.47 16.27
N ARG A 223 1.24 2.35 16.89
CA ARG A 223 1.65 2.32 18.30
C ARG A 223 3.10 2.79 18.48
N LEU A 224 3.93 2.63 17.47
CA LEU A 224 5.32 3.08 17.49
C LEU A 224 5.43 4.59 17.19
N TYR A 225 4.53 5.11 16.37
CA TYR A 225 4.52 6.51 15.92
C TYR A 225 3.13 7.16 16.05
N PRO A 226 2.54 7.22 17.26
CA PRO A 226 1.17 7.73 17.47
C PRO A 226 0.99 9.19 17.04
N GLN A 227 2.06 9.99 17.09
CA GLN A 227 2.08 11.38 16.64
C GLN A 227 1.94 11.53 15.12
N LEU A 228 2.36 10.53 14.35
CA LEU A 228 2.28 10.50 12.89
C LEU A 228 1.02 9.79 12.40
N ILE A 229 0.56 8.78 13.15
CA ILE A 229 -0.55 7.90 12.76
C ILE A 229 -1.61 7.90 13.88
N ARG A 230 -2.51 8.88 13.81
CA ARG A 230 -3.56 9.12 14.80
C ARG A 230 -4.79 8.26 14.53
N LEU A 231 -4.70 6.96 14.87
CA LEU A 231 -5.82 6.00 14.72
C LEU A 231 -6.73 5.92 15.95
N ILE A 232 -6.22 6.31 17.12
CA ILE A 232 -6.99 6.38 18.36
C ILE A 232 -7.23 7.88 18.61
N GLU A 233 -8.47 8.26 18.88
CA GLU A 233 -8.74 9.59 19.43
C GLU A 233 -8.03 9.67 20.79
N GLU A 234 -7.08 10.60 20.95
CA GLU A 234 -6.57 10.90 22.28
C GLU A 234 -7.77 11.36 23.12
N PRO A 235 -8.02 10.74 24.30
CA PRO A 235 -9.17 11.08 25.14
C PRO A 235 -9.15 12.53 25.63
#